data_AF-A0A147JZX1-F1
#
_entry.id   AF-A0A147JZX1-F1
#
_cell.length_a   1.000
_cell.length_b   1.000
_cell.length_c   1.000
_cell.angle_alpha   90.00
_cell.angle_beta   90.00
_cell.angle_gamma   90.00
#
_symmetry.space_group_name_H-M   'P 1'
#
loop_
_entity.id
_entity.type
_entity.pdbx_description
1 polymer ?
#
loop_
_entity_poly.entity_id
_entity_poly.type
_entity_poly.pdbx_seq_one_letter_code
_entity_poly.pdbx_strand_id
1 'polypeptide(L)'
;MVENMAKVFSFDIKFKGSRRTTFYRKLFGFSYKIGPEKRTRSSPGILEEIPYLKLGKSVIAVPQSCALKLKLFFSNPKWQPIELHVFDAILPPNERMEAMNSMLNKKIKISKAEDAILISEINRLRLMVQNRSLDRETIERIRRVLREAEELKKHDWTDGREFSSKLDALIEPLRKISG
;
A
#
# COMPACT_ATOMS: atom_id res chain seq x y z
N MET A 1 16.17 -10.50 -14.90
CA MET A 1 14.95 -9.64 -14.94
C MET A 1 15.27 -8.37 -14.19
N VAL A 2 15.01 -7.20 -14.76
CA VAL A 2 15.36 -5.92 -14.13
C VAL A 2 14.36 -5.65 -13.01
N GLU A 3 14.75 -5.91 -11.76
CA GLU A 3 13.88 -5.78 -10.56
C GLU A 3 13.45 -4.32 -10.27
N ASN A 4 13.98 -3.35 -11.00
CA ASN A 4 13.82 -1.91 -10.75
C ASN A 4 12.87 -1.18 -11.72
N MET A 5 12.20 -1.90 -12.64
CA MET A 5 11.33 -1.26 -13.64
C MET A 5 9.94 -0.96 -13.07
N ALA A 6 9.50 0.28 -13.28
CA ALA A 6 8.16 0.73 -12.98
C ALA A 6 7.26 0.58 -14.21
N LYS A 7 5.99 0.21 -13.98
CA LYS A 7 4.93 0.35 -14.97
C LYS A 7 4.23 1.68 -14.78
N VAL A 8 4.27 2.53 -15.80
CA VAL A 8 3.61 3.83 -15.80
C VAL A 8 2.28 3.73 -16.53
N PHE A 9 1.23 4.26 -15.90
CA PHE A 9 -0.11 4.40 -16.45
C PHE A 9 -0.41 5.89 -16.57
N SER A 10 -0.57 6.36 -17.81
CA SER A 10 -1.07 7.70 -18.12
C SER A 10 -2.48 7.54 -18.68
N PHE A 11 -3.46 8.20 -18.07
CA PHE A 11 -4.86 8.03 -18.46
C PHE A 11 -5.60 9.36 -18.60
N ASP A 12 -6.56 9.40 -19.51
CA ASP A 12 -7.52 10.49 -19.60
C ASP A 12 -8.95 9.96 -19.64
N ILE A 13 -9.78 10.48 -18.74
CA ILE A 13 -11.17 10.06 -18.59
C ILE A 13 -12.08 11.01 -19.37
N LYS A 14 -12.94 10.46 -20.22
CA LYS A 14 -13.88 11.31 -21.01
C LYS A 14 -15.23 11.52 -20.31
N PHE A 15 -15.51 10.76 -19.25
CA PHE A 15 -16.76 10.86 -18.47
C PHE A 15 -16.71 11.95 -17.37
N LYS A 16 -17.86 12.55 -17.05
CA LYS A 16 -18.00 13.70 -16.14
C LYS A 16 -18.86 13.39 -14.91
N GLY A 17 -19.01 14.37 -14.01
CA GLY A 17 -19.93 14.33 -12.88
C GLY A 17 -19.64 13.22 -11.85
N SER A 18 -20.69 12.62 -11.31
CA SER A 18 -20.62 11.57 -10.27
C SER A 18 -19.78 10.36 -10.68
N ARG A 19 -19.76 10.02 -11.98
CA ARG A 19 -18.95 8.91 -12.53
C ARG A 19 -17.45 9.21 -12.42
N ARG A 20 -17.03 10.44 -12.75
CA ARG A 20 -15.66 10.92 -12.56
C ARG A 20 -15.24 10.85 -11.08
N THR A 21 -16.10 11.36 -10.20
CA THR A 21 -15.83 11.31 -8.75
C THR A 21 -15.69 9.87 -8.27
N THR A 22 -16.57 8.98 -8.70
CA THR A 22 -16.55 7.56 -8.32
C THR A 22 -15.28 6.85 -8.80
N PHE A 23 -14.85 7.13 -10.03
CA PHE A 23 -13.60 6.60 -10.58
C PHE A 23 -12.39 6.97 -9.70
N TYR A 24 -12.21 8.27 -9.42
CA TYR A 24 -11.09 8.72 -8.61
C TYR A 24 -11.15 8.18 -7.17
N ARG A 25 -12.35 8.09 -6.58
CA ARG A 25 -12.54 7.48 -5.26
C ARG A 25 -12.20 5.99 -5.24
N LYS A 26 -12.45 5.26 -6.32
CA LYS A 26 -12.07 3.84 -6.42
C LYS A 26 -10.59 3.64 -6.73
N LEU A 27 -9.97 4.58 -7.45
CA LEU A 27 -8.55 4.54 -7.76
C LEU A 27 -7.69 4.93 -6.54
N PHE A 28 -7.90 6.14 -6.01
CA PHE A 28 -7.07 6.73 -4.95
C PHE A 28 -7.61 6.53 -3.54
N GLY A 29 -8.88 6.15 -3.39
CA GLY A 29 -9.56 6.14 -2.10
C GLY A 29 -10.15 7.50 -1.77
N PHE A 30 -10.85 7.57 -0.64
CA PHE A 30 -11.32 8.85 -0.08
C PHE A 30 -11.62 8.74 1.40
N SER A 31 -11.48 9.87 2.08
CA SER A 31 -11.89 10.02 3.48
C SER A 31 -12.90 11.16 3.61
N TYR A 32 -13.85 11.00 4.53
CA TYR A 32 -14.84 12.03 4.86
C TYR A 32 -15.14 12.04 6.36
N LYS A 33 -15.48 13.21 6.89
CA LYS A 33 -15.84 13.39 8.30
C LYS A 33 -17.33 13.09 8.50
N ILE A 34 -17.65 12.36 9.55
CA ILE A 34 -19.02 11.98 9.93
C ILE A 34 -19.32 12.54 11.33
N GLY A 35 -20.46 13.21 11.43
CA GLY A 35 -21.03 13.67 12.69
C GLY A 35 -20.30 14.88 13.32
N PRO A 36 -20.87 15.42 14.41
CA PRO A 36 -20.32 16.57 15.12
C PRO A 36 -18.94 16.28 15.74
N GLU A 37 -18.67 15.02 16.08
CA GLU A 37 -17.38 14.56 16.61
C GLU A 37 -16.26 14.45 15.56
N LYS A 38 -16.50 14.84 14.29
CA LYS A 38 -15.51 14.83 13.20
C LYS A 38 -14.79 13.47 13.01
N ARG A 39 -15.46 12.35 13.32
CA ARG A 39 -14.89 11.01 13.09
C ARG A 39 -14.63 10.82 11.60
N THR A 40 -13.42 10.41 11.22
CA THR A 40 -13.05 10.27 9.80
C THR A 40 -13.29 8.84 9.34
N ARG A 41 -14.18 8.65 8.35
CA ARG A 41 -14.37 7.37 7.66
C ARG A 41 -13.57 7.39 6.37
N SER A 42 -12.71 6.39 6.20
CA SER A 42 -11.98 6.15 4.95
C SER A 42 -12.60 5.00 4.18
N SER A 43 -12.59 5.10 2.86
CA SER A 43 -12.82 3.99 1.94
C SER A 43 -11.57 3.85 1.08
N PRO A 44 -10.81 2.75 1.22
CA PRO A 44 -9.57 2.59 0.49
C PRO A 44 -9.82 2.46 -1.01
N GLY A 45 -8.92 3.04 -1.80
CA GLY A 45 -8.83 2.81 -3.24
C GLY A 45 -7.84 1.71 -3.58
N ILE A 46 -7.80 1.31 -4.85
CA ILE A 46 -6.89 0.25 -5.31
C ILE A 46 -5.41 0.60 -5.09
N LEU A 47 -5.07 1.90 -5.15
CA LEU A 47 -3.71 2.39 -4.92
C LEU A 47 -3.30 2.42 -3.45
N GLU A 48 -4.24 2.36 -2.49
CA GLU A 48 -3.88 2.23 -1.06
C GLU A 48 -3.41 0.80 -0.72
N GLU A 49 -3.55 -0.14 -1.66
CA GLU A 49 -3.17 -1.54 -1.46
C GLU A 49 -1.84 -1.91 -2.12
N ILE A 50 -1.22 -1.00 -2.88
CA ILE A 50 0.03 -1.24 -3.60
C ILE A 50 0.94 -0.01 -3.50
N PRO A 51 2.27 -0.18 -3.45
CA PRO A 51 3.18 0.96 -3.59
C PRO A 51 2.98 1.63 -4.96
N TYR A 52 2.88 2.96 -4.94
CA TYR A 52 2.72 3.75 -6.16
C TYR A 52 3.36 5.13 -6.02
N LEU A 53 3.68 5.71 -7.17
CA LEU A 53 4.10 7.10 -7.31
C LEU A 53 3.09 7.85 -8.15
N LYS A 54 2.80 9.08 -7.73
CA LYS A 54 1.96 10.00 -8.48
C LYS A 54 2.85 10.97 -9.26
N LEU A 55 3.09 10.68 -10.53
CA LEU A 55 3.90 11.51 -11.42
C LEU A 55 3.09 12.70 -11.99
N GLY A 56 1.77 12.67 -11.87
CA GLY A 56 0.87 13.74 -12.28
C GLY A 56 -0.56 13.51 -11.83
N LYS A 57 -1.50 14.37 -12.28
CA LYS A 57 -2.93 14.21 -11.92
C LYS A 57 -3.51 12.88 -12.40
N SER A 58 -3.07 12.42 -13.57
CA SER A 58 -3.53 11.19 -14.21
C SER A 58 -2.37 10.31 -14.71
N VAL A 59 -1.18 10.50 -14.11
CA VAL A 59 0.01 9.70 -14.40
C VAL A 59 0.47 9.08 -13.10
N ILE A 60 0.47 7.75 -13.06
CA ILE A 60 0.85 6.97 -11.89
C ILE A 60 1.87 5.92 -12.30
N ALA A 61 2.80 5.61 -11.41
CA ALA A 61 3.76 4.54 -11.60
C ALA A 61 3.66 3.53 -10.46
N VAL A 62 3.83 2.25 -10.77
CA VAL A 62 3.77 1.15 -9.79
C VAL A 62 4.87 0.12 -10.08
N PRO A 63 5.24 -0.73 -9.12
CA PRO A 63 6.08 -1.88 -9.42
C PRO A 63 5.45 -2.76 -10.49
N GLN A 64 6.30 -3.39 -11.30
CA GLN A 64 5.84 -4.34 -12.31
C GLN A 64 4.95 -5.45 -11.73
N SER A 65 5.25 -5.92 -10.51
CA SER A 65 4.44 -6.93 -9.81
C SER A 65 3.00 -6.48 -9.51
N CYS A 66 2.76 -5.17 -9.42
CA CYS A 66 1.44 -4.58 -9.19
C CYS A 66 0.69 -4.21 -10.48
N ALA A 67 1.36 -4.23 -11.64
CA ALA A 67 0.81 -3.73 -12.90
C ALA A 67 -0.49 -4.43 -13.32
N LEU A 68 -0.61 -5.74 -13.09
CA LEU A 68 -1.81 -6.50 -13.46
C LEU A 68 -3.06 -5.97 -12.75
N LYS A 69 -2.92 -5.59 -11.46
CA LYS A 69 -4.02 -5.07 -10.65
C LYS A 69 -4.60 -3.78 -11.23
N LEU A 70 -3.73 -2.86 -11.67
CA LEU A 70 -4.14 -1.63 -12.33
C LEU A 70 -4.68 -1.87 -13.75
N LYS A 71 -4.08 -2.78 -14.52
CA LYS A 71 -4.61 -3.16 -15.84
C LYS A 71 -6.06 -3.66 -15.73
N LEU A 72 -6.35 -4.54 -14.77
CA LEU A 72 -7.71 -5.02 -14.52
C LEU A 72 -8.67 -3.90 -14.10
N PHE A 73 -8.20 -2.96 -13.27
CA PHE A 73 -8.99 -1.79 -12.90
C PHE A 73 -9.38 -0.98 -14.12
N PHE A 74 -8.43 -0.56 -14.96
CA PHE A 74 -8.70 0.28 -16.14
C PHE A 74 -9.48 -0.44 -17.25
N SER A 75 -9.35 -1.77 -17.35
CA SER A 75 -10.07 -2.58 -18.34
C SER A 75 -11.55 -2.77 -18.00
N ASN A 76 -11.99 -2.36 -16.80
CA ASN A 76 -13.39 -2.49 -16.41
C ASN A 76 -14.30 -1.65 -17.34
N PRO A 77 -15.31 -2.26 -18.00
CA PRO A 77 -16.22 -1.55 -18.91
C PRO A 77 -16.91 -0.34 -18.27
N LYS A 78 -17.10 -0.36 -16.94
CA LYS A 78 -17.66 0.76 -16.16
C LYS A 78 -16.84 2.04 -16.29
N TRP A 79 -15.57 1.97 -16.70
CA TRP A 79 -14.71 3.14 -16.88
C TRP A 79 -14.51 3.53 -18.35
N GLN A 80 -15.20 2.90 -19.29
CA GLN A 80 -15.08 3.23 -20.72
C GLN A 80 -16.06 4.35 -21.15
N PRO A 81 -15.67 5.28 -22.03
CA PRO A 81 -14.37 5.36 -22.69
C PRO A 81 -13.29 6.01 -21.80
N ILE A 82 -12.09 5.43 -21.83
CA ILE A 82 -10.87 5.97 -21.24
C ILE A 82 -9.73 5.87 -22.25
N GLU A 83 -8.93 6.92 -22.35
CA GLU A 83 -7.68 6.89 -23.09
C GLU A 83 -6.59 6.42 -22.12
N LEU A 84 -5.91 5.31 -22.42
CA LEU A 84 -4.92 4.72 -21.53
C LEU A 84 -3.63 4.42 -22.29
N HIS A 85 -2.54 5.04 -21.83
CA HIS A 85 -1.19 4.79 -22.29
C HIS A 85 -0.43 4.06 -21.18
N VAL A 86 0.22 2.95 -21.52
CA VAL A 86 0.99 2.15 -20.55
C VAL A 86 2.38 1.87 -21.10
N PHE A 87 3.40 2.28 -20.37
CA PHE A 87 4.80 2.11 -20.77
C PHE A 87 5.68 1.81 -19.55
N ASP A 88 6.88 1.33 -19.81
CA ASP A 88 7.85 1.04 -18.76
C ASP A 88 8.76 2.24 -18.54
N ALA A 89 9.17 2.46 -17.29
CA ALA A 89 10.10 3.53 -16.93
C ALA A 89 11.06 3.09 -15.83
N ILE A 90 12.25 3.69 -15.82
CA ILE A 90 13.18 3.63 -14.69
C ILE A 90 12.95 4.89 -13.87
N LEU A 91 12.63 4.73 -12.59
CA LEU A 91 12.38 5.83 -11.67
C LEU A 91 13.57 6.08 -10.74
N PRO A 92 13.78 7.33 -10.29
CA PRO A 92 14.81 7.64 -9.31
C PRO A 92 14.73 6.73 -8.07
N PRO A 93 15.85 6.22 -7.54
CA PRO A 93 15.86 5.35 -6.36
C PRO A 93 15.11 5.94 -5.16
N ASN A 94 15.27 7.24 -4.91
CA ASN A 94 14.63 7.94 -3.79
C ASN A 94 13.10 7.91 -3.89
N GLU A 95 12.54 8.12 -5.08
CA GLU A 95 11.08 8.08 -5.29
C GLU A 95 10.55 6.65 -5.06
N ARG A 96 11.26 5.64 -5.57
CA ARG A 96 10.87 4.23 -5.33
C ARG A 96 10.85 3.90 -3.84
N MET A 97 11.88 4.34 -3.11
CA MET A 97 11.97 4.18 -1.66
C MET A 97 10.84 4.92 -0.92
N GLU A 98 10.55 6.16 -1.32
CA GLU A 98 9.45 6.94 -0.73
C GLU A 98 8.09 6.24 -0.90
N ALA A 99 7.82 5.72 -2.09
CA ALA A 99 6.59 4.96 -2.35
C ALA A 99 6.48 3.70 -1.49
N MET A 100 7.57 2.95 -1.31
CA MET A 100 7.58 1.80 -0.41
C MET A 100 7.37 2.21 1.05
N ASN A 101 8.04 3.27 1.52
CA ASN A 101 7.86 3.77 2.87
C ASN A 101 6.44 4.27 3.13
N SER A 102 5.77 4.84 2.11
CA SER A 102 4.37 5.26 2.24
C SER A 102 3.44 4.09 2.58
N MET A 103 3.74 2.87 2.10
CA MET A 103 2.97 1.67 2.40
C MET A 103 3.07 1.21 3.86
N LEU A 104 4.12 1.60 4.58
CA LEU A 104 4.22 1.35 6.02
C LEU A 104 3.19 2.17 6.83
N ASN A 105 2.65 3.24 6.25
CA ASN A 105 1.58 4.04 6.84
C ASN A 105 0.16 3.50 6.53
N LYS A 106 0.07 2.38 5.79
CA LYS A 106 -1.21 1.72 5.49
C LYS A 106 -1.86 1.22 6.78
N LYS A 107 -3.19 1.34 6.82
CA LYS A 107 -4.01 0.71 7.86
C LYS A 107 -4.14 -0.78 7.62
N ILE A 108 -3.84 -1.58 8.64
CA ILE A 108 -3.99 -3.02 8.66
C ILE A 108 -5.01 -3.42 9.71
N LYS A 109 -5.76 -4.49 9.43
CA LYS A 109 -6.70 -5.09 10.38
C LYS A 109 -5.95 -5.96 11.38
N ILE A 110 -5.84 -5.47 12.60
CA ILE A 110 -5.19 -6.18 13.70
C ILE A 110 -6.19 -7.05 14.49
N SER A 111 -7.46 -6.65 14.54
CA SER A 111 -8.56 -7.46 15.10
C SER A 111 -9.87 -7.29 14.31
N LYS A 112 -10.99 -7.86 14.77
CA LYS A 112 -12.31 -7.66 14.15
C LYS A 112 -12.82 -6.22 14.27
N ALA A 113 -12.37 -5.50 15.31
CA ALA A 113 -12.86 -4.17 15.65
C ALA A 113 -11.79 -3.08 15.58
N GLU A 114 -10.53 -3.45 15.35
CA GLU A 114 -9.39 -2.54 15.48
C GLU A 114 -8.53 -2.57 14.20
N ASP A 115 -8.25 -1.37 13.71
CA ASP A 115 -7.27 -1.10 12.64
C ASP A 115 -6.07 -0.39 13.26
N ALA A 116 -4.87 -0.70 12.78
CA ALA A 116 -3.65 0.03 13.16
C ALA A 116 -2.82 0.40 11.93
N ILE A 117 -2.00 1.44 12.07
CA ILE A 117 -0.97 1.74 11.07
C ILE A 117 0.14 0.69 11.21
N LEU A 118 0.56 0.10 10.09
CA LEU A 118 1.52 -1.02 10.08
C LEU A 118 2.82 -0.69 10.85
N ILE A 119 3.46 0.45 10.57
CA ILE A 119 4.71 0.82 11.27
C ILE A 119 4.50 1.07 12.78
N SER A 120 3.38 1.70 13.16
CA SER A 120 3.05 1.94 14.55
C SER A 120 2.83 0.63 15.30
N GLU A 121 2.14 -0.33 14.67
CA GLU A 121 1.91 -1.64 15.24
C GLU A 121 3.21 -2.46 15.36
N ILE A 122 4.08 -2.44 14.35
CA ILE A 122 5.42 -3.06 14.42
C ILE A 122 6.17 -2.54 15.65
N ASN A 123 6.24 -1.21 15.80
CA ASN A 123 6.96 -0.60 16.92
C ASN A 123 6.32 -0.93 18.27
N ARG A 124 4.99 -0.90 18.36
CA ARG A 124 4.25 -1.27 19.57
C ARG A 124 4.53 -2.71 20.00
N LEU A 125 4.44 -3.65 19.05
CA LEU A 125 4.70 -5.06 19.32
C LEU A 125 6.16 -5.30 19.72
N ARG A 126 7.13 -4.61 19.11
CA ARG A 126 8.55 -4.72 19.49
C ARG A 126 8.78 -4.34 20.96
N LEU A 127 8.11 -3.29 21.45
CA LEU A 127 8.19 -2.90 22.85
C LEU A 127 7.56 -3.95 23.77
N MET A 128 6.41 -4.52 23.39
CA MET A 128 5.76 -5.59 24.16
C MET A 128 6.64 -6.85 24.25
N VAL A 129 7.30 -7.20 23.15
CA VAL A 129 8.28 -8.29 23.06
C VAL A 129 9.45 -8.06 24.03
N GLN A 130 10.04 -6.86 24.04
CA GLN A 130 11.14 -6.53 24.95
C GLN A 130 10.71 -6.63 26.42
N ASN A 131 9.47 -6.25 26.73
CA ASN A 131 8.91 -6.28 28.07
C ASN A 131 8.33 -7.66 28.48
N ARG A 132 8.51 -8.70 27.63
CA ARG A 132 8.01 -10.08 27.83
C ARG A 132 6.49 -10.18 28.11
N SER A 133 5.71 -9.21 27.63
CA SER A 133 4.26 -9.21 27.75
C SER A 133 3.65 -9.84 26.49
N LEU A 134 3.59 -11.17 26.47
CA LEU A 134 3.14 -11.94 25.32
C LEU A 134 1.95 -12.81 25.69
N ASP A 135 0.75 -12.28 25.46
CA ASP A 135 -0.46 -13.07 25.47
C ASP A 135 -0.77 -13.65 24.06
N ARG A 136 -1.78 -14.51 24.00
CA ARG A 136 -2.21 -15.16 22.75
C ARG A 136 -2.64 -14.14 21.69
N GLU A 137 -3.27 -13.05 22.10
CA GLU A 137 -3.71 -12.00 21.18
C GLU A 137 -2.52 -11.28 20.55
N THR A 138 -1.50 -10.97 21.35
CA THR A 138 -0.26 -10.34 20.91
C THR A 138 0.47 -11.20 19.88
N ILE A 139 0.53 -12.52 20.09
CA ILE A 139 1.12 -13.46 19.12
C ILE A 139 0.34 -13.45 17.79
N GLU A 140 -0.99 -13.43 17.84
CA GLU A 140 -1.81 -13.34 16.62
C GLU A 140 -1.62 -12.00 15.89
N ARG A 141 -1.47 -10.89 16.62
CA ARG A 141 -1.15 -9.59 16.05
C ARG A 141 0.24 -9.60 15.39
N ILE A 142 1.24 -10.22 16.01
CA ILE A 142 2.57 -10.42 15.42
C ILE A 142 2.46 -11.19 14.09
N ARG A 143 1.76 -12.33 14.07
CA ARG A 143 1.59 -13.12 12.84
C ARG A 143 0.95 -12.32 11.70
N ARG A 144 -0.05 -11.49 12.01
CA ARG A 144 -0.69 -10.60 11.03
C ARG A 144 0.28 -9.56 10.48
N VAL A 145 1.02 -8.88 11.35
CA VAL A 145 2.02 -7.89 10.96
C VAL A 145 3.10 -8.50 10.09
N LEU A 146 3.62 -9.68 10.47
CA LEU A 146 4.61 -10.39 9.67
C LEU A 146 4.07 -10.75 8.28
N ARG A 147 2.82 -11.23 8.19
CA ARG A 147 2.20 -11.51 6.89
C ARG A 147 2.08 -10.25 6.03
N GLU A 148 1.59 -9.14 6.58
CA GLU A 148 1.47 -7.88 5.83
C GLU A 148 2.85 -7.36 5.39
N ALA A 149 3.88 -7.52 6.22
CA ALA A 149 5.25 -7.17 5.88
C ALA A 149 5.81 -8.03 4.74
N GLU A 150 5.59 -9.35 4.77
CA GLU A 150 6.00 -10.25 3.68
C GLU A 150 5.26 -9.95 2.37
N GLU A 151 3.95 -9.66 2.41
CA GLU A 151 3.22 -9.23 1.22
C GLU A 151 3.80 -7.93 0.64
N LEU A 152 4.16 -6.97 1.49
CA LEU A 152 4.76 -5.72 1.03
C LEU A 152 6.13 -5.93 0.36
N LYS A 153 6.96 -6.85 0.91
CA LYS A 153 8.27 -7.20 0.33
C LYS A 153 8.18 -7.79 -1.08
N LYS A 154 7.08 -8.47 -1.44
CA LYS A 154 6.85 -8.96 -2.81
C LYS A 154 6.75 -7.84 -3.86
N HIS A 155 6.49 -6.62 -3.40
CA HIS A 155 6.36 -5.44 -4.24
C HIS A 155 7.59 -4.52 -4.14
N ASP A 156 8.65 -4.97 -3.48
CA ASP A 156 9.88 -4.21 -3.39
C ASP A 156 10.51 -4.01 -4.77
N TRP A 157 10.47 -2.76 -5.21
CA TRP A 157 11.08 -2.28 -6.44
C TRP A 157 12.31 -1.42 -6.17
N THR A 158 12.86 -1.40 -4.96
CA THR A 158 14.07 -0.63 -4.61
C THR A 158 15.34 -1.35 -5.03
N ASP A 159 16.43 -0.60 -5.20
CA ASP A 159 17.71 -1.17 -5.64
C ASP A 159 18.24 -2.18 -4.63
N GLY A 160 18.58 -3.37 -5.11
CA GLY A 160 19.08 -4.45 -4.26
C GLY A 160 18.13 -4.87 -3.14
N ARG A 161 16.83 -4.54 -3.26
CA ARG A 161 15.80 -4.78 -2.22
C ARG A 161 16.10 -4.08 -0.88
N GLU A 162 16.67 -2.88 -0.96
CA GLU A 162 17.02 -2.07 0.22
C GLU A 162 15.83 -1.91 1.19
N PHE A 163 14.62 -1.68 0.67
CA PHE A 163 13.42 -1.58 1.50
C PHE A 163 13.15 -2.88 2.26
N SER A 164 13.19 -4.03 1.58
CA SER A 164 12.98 -5.34 2.21
C SER A 164 14.00 -5.59 3.32
N SER A 165 15.28 -5.27 3.08
CA SER A 165 16.33 -5.42 4.09
C SER A 165 16.07 -4.55 5.33
N LYS A 166 15.65 -3.29 5.14
CA LYS A 166 15.27 -2.40 6.26
C LYS A 166 14.05 -2.93 7.01
N LEU A 167 13.04 -3.40 6.29
CA LEU A 167 11.83 -3.96 6.89
C LEU A 167 12.13 -5.25 7.65
N ASP A 168 12.99 -6.12 7.12
CA ASP A 168 13.45 -7.34 7.78
C ASP A 168 14.14 -7.01 9.11
N ALA A 169 15.06 -6.06 9.13
CA ALA A 169 15.72 -5.61 10.36
C ALA A 169 14.72 -5.07 11.41
N LEU A 170 13.64 -4.41 10.96
CA LEU A 170 12.59 -3.92 11.85
C LEU A 170 11.75 -5.05 12.45
N ILE A 171 11.38 -6.07 11.67
CA ILE A 171 10.48 -7.15 12.11
C ILE A 171 11.19 -8.36 12.70
N GLU A 172 12.52 -8.45 12.57
CA GLU A 172 13.33 -9.56 13.08
C GLU A 172 13.09 -9.89 14.57
N PRO A 173 12.95 -8.91 15.49
CA PRO A 173 12.62 -9.21 16.89
C PRO A 173 11.26 -9.91 17.06
N LEU A 174 10.32 -9.68 16.15
CA LEU A 174 8.98 -10.28 16.19
C LEU A 174 8.99 -11.71 15.66
N ARG A 175 9.80 -12.01 14.63
CA ARG A 175 9.91 -13.35 14.04
C ARG A 175 10.34 -14.41 15.04
N LYS A 176 11.27 -14.05 15.93
CA LYS A 176 11.82 -14.94 16.99
C LYS A 176 10.78 -15.44 17.99
N ILE A 177 9.58 -14.85 18.01
CA ILE A 177 8.49 -15.20 18.92
C ILE A 177 7.39 -16.00 18.22
N SER A 178 7.28 -15.83 16.89
CA SER A 178 6.25 -16.51 16.10
C SER A 178 6.69 -17.86 15.50
N GLY A 179 8.00 -18.16 15.56
CA GLY A 179 8.58 -19.46 15.19
C GLY A 179 8.57 -20.41 16.39
#